data_AF-A0AAE7P237-F1
#
_entry.id   AF-A0AAE7P237-F1
#
_cell.length_a   1.000
_cell.length_b   1.000
_cell.length_c   1.000
_cell.angle_alpha   90.00
_cell.angle_beta   90.00
_cell.angle_gamma   90.00
#
_symmetry.space_group_name_H-M   'P 1'
#
loop_
_entity.id
_entity.type
_entity.pdbx_description
1 polymer ?
#
loop_
_entity_poly.entity_id
_entity_poly.type
_entity_poly.pdbx_seq_one_letter_code
_entity_poly.pdbx_strand_id
1 'polypeptide(L)'
;MMVTQNLQPIKIDLPKNMIHSRLLLGVDRVQTLDNTNLKSELKDIATKLISNSTYSIIQSASTSGVKSDYSKTDIGLNQAFSYRDIERRNWSKEDFENKYLFGQDASALRKVDQTSTYFSSINSKTPIKPIAAADTKFTNLNDYAYEKTIKTSLGDVEVFLDLYDDNDKLGIGKLDANGFLFNFDSNKDGVINSGDKYFDKLKVRGYDKDGNEKIFKLSEVVSEINLNDFIKKDIRNLSHEAMDFASKNTVDYRVSLNNSNPYTLFSAEYRYQKIGKEETNKFFKDHADQDGWVDLRDNKIFNEESGLNNFAYEKVGFDGKKRLSEFNPIIKPTGSKQDESFSYAGYQKDSFMKFYNDYQKESSAHSKDVEWISKNLKENDVEDADDLISKLKTTKSSYMIAMQSEFEKATGLEFSLENLERVKHAFESDTSKAAAALKDTDSVIAMKLNKNGTITLKFDSGRELEVKEIYNDTGKLISKDDKDSKRASINLDAKSMNDVELNRLDFKEIGIKQDDKISSLKELGAKLVKNLSDKFTSKFLIGLENGKSITTKEIYNITYLENDLKFKELSSKDRLYKKVDTRV
;
A
#
# COMPACT_ATOMS: atom_id res chain seq x y z
N MET A 1 -67.91 2.93 -7.29
CA MET A 1 -67.25 3.90 -6.39
C MET A 1 -65.75 3.64 -6.51
N MET A 2 -65.07 4.36 -7.41
CA MET A 2 -63.63 4.22 -7.62
C MET A 2 -62.92 5.17 -6.66
N VAL A 3 -62.10 4.63 -5.77
CA VAL A 3 -61.21 5.42 -4.91
C VAL A 3 -59.92 5.65 -5.71
N THR A 4 -59.85 6.78 -6.41
CA THR A 4 -58.59 7.31 -6.93
C THR A 4 -57.80 7.85 -5.73
N GLN A 5 -56.77 7.12 -5.29
CA GLN A 5 -55.77 7.67 -4.38
C GLN A 5 -54.99 8.76 -5.12
N ASN A 6 -55.18 10.02 -4.71
CA ASN A 6 -54.33 11.12 -5.11
C ASN A 6 -52.95 10.94 -4.48
N LEU A 7 -52.04 10.23 -5.17
CA LEU A 7 -50.61 10.28 -4.86
C LEU A 7 -50.11 11.68 -5.26
N GLN A 8 -49.93 12.56 -4.27
CA GLN A 8 -49.21 13.80 -4.51
C GLN A 8 -47.72 13.51 -4.63
N PRO A 9 -47.03 14.00 -5.68
CA PRO A 9 -45.59 13.84 -5.80
C PRO A 9 -44.88 14.51 -4.61
N ILE A 10 -44.01 13.75 -3.93
CA ILE A 10 -43.20 14.26 -2.83
C ILE A 10 -42.09 15.12 -3.45
N LYS A 11 -42.16 16.43 -3.22
CA LYS A 11 -41.18 17.39 -3.70
C LYS A 11 -40.01 17.45 -2.70
N ILE A 12 -38.88 16.86 -3.06
CA ILE A 12 -37.65 16.94 -2.25
C ILE A 12 -36.83 18.14 -2.73
N ASP A 13 -36.75 19.19 -1.90
CA ASP A 13 -35.88 20.34 -2.14
C ASP A 13 -34.42 20.00 -1.76
N LEU A 14 -33.55 19.92 -2.76
CA LEU A 14 -32.12 19.65 -2.59
C LEU A 14 -31.30 20.95 -2.64
N PRO A 15 -30.33 21.17 -1.74
CA PRO A 15 -29.39 22.28 -1.85
C PRO A 15 -28.53 22.16 -3.13
N LYS A 16 -28.46 23.24 -3.92
CA LYS A 16 -27.71 23.32 -5.21
C LYS A 16 -26.21 22.98 -5.12
N ASN A 17 -25.68 22.88 -3.91
CA ASN A 17 -24.27 22.71 -3.58
C ASN A 17 -23.91 21.26 -3.19
N MET A 18 -24.88 20.32 -3.20
CA MET A 18 -24.61 18.87 -3.05
C MET A 18 -24.03 18.22 -4.32
N ILE A 19 -23.96 18.97 -5.42
CA ILE A 19 -23.62 18.41 -6.73
C ILE A 19 -22.18 18.79 -7.05
N HIS A 20 -21.22 17.99 -6.62
CA HIS A 20 -20.05 17.68 -7.44
C HIS A 20 -19.71 16.20 -7.25
N SER A 21 -20.29 15.39 -8.17
CA SER A 21 -19.76 14.12 -8.70
C SER A 21 -20.19 12.74 -8.15
N ARG A 22 -21.19 12.54 -7.28
CA ARG A 22 -21.46 11.17 -6.76
C ARG A 22 -22.92 10.75 -6.50
N LEU A 23 -23.79 10.69 -7.52
CA LEU A 23 -24.97 9.76 -7.63
C LEU A 23 -25.89 10.09 -8.84
N LEU A 24 -25.32 10.54 -9.96
CA LEU A 24 -26.09 10.80 -11.19
C LEU A 24 -26.53 9.49 -11.85
N LEU A 25 -27.57 8.87 -11.31
CA LEU A 25 -28.60 8.11 -12.04
C LEU A 25 -29.93 8.03 -11.26
N GLY A 26 -29.97 8.30 -9.94
CA GLY A 26 -31.16 8.11 -9.11
C GLY A 26 -31.89 9.37 -8.64
N VAL A 27 -31.19 10.42 -8.21
CA VAL A 27 -31.80 11.50 -7.41
C VAL A 27 -32.82 12.35 -8.18
N ASP A 28 -32.60 12.58 -9.49
CA ASP A 28 -33.57 13.28 -10.34
C ASP A 28 -34.86 12.47 -10.58
N ARG A 29 -34.83 11.13 -10.39
CA ARG A 29 -36.01 10.26 -10.54
C ARG A 29 -36.88 10.23 -9.28
N VAL A 30 -36.28 10.49 -8.12
CA VAL A 30 -36.92 10.43 -6.80
C VAL A 30 -38.08 11.44 -6.66
N GLN A 31 -38.06 12.55 -7.40
CA GLN A 31 -39.08 13.60 -7.29
C GLN A 31 -40.48 13.21 -7.80
N THR A 32 -40.67 12.00 -8.38
CA THR A 32 -41.93 11.60 -9.04
C THR A 32 -42.45 10.20 -8.69
N LEU A 33 -41.91 9.55 -7.66
CA LEU A 33 -42.22 8.15 -7.34
C LEU A 33 -43.23 7.98 -6.19
N ASP A 34 -44.00 6.88 -6.25
CA ASP A 34 -44.78 6.36 -5.11
C ASP A 34 -43.86 5.96 -3.94
N ASN A 35 -44.38 6.04 -2.72
CA ASN A 35 -43.72 5.77 -1.44
C ASN A 35 -43.06 4.37 -1.39
N THR A 36 -43.64 3.38 -2.07
CA THR A 36 -43.08 2.01 -2.12
C THR A 36 -41.75 1.96 -2.90
N ASN A 37 -41.66 2.65 -4.05
CA ASN A 37 -40.44 2.70 -4.85
C ASN A 37 -39.37 3.55 -4.17
N LEU A 38 -39.78 4.63 -3.49
CA LEU A 38 -38.88 5.51 -2.74
C LEU A 38 -38.09 4.76 -1.64
N LYS A 39 -38.76 3.90 -0.87
CA LYS A 39 -38.11 3.10 0.18
C LYS A 39 -37.02 2.19 -0.39
N SER A 40 -37.32 1.50 -1.50
CA SER A 40 -36.37 0.62 -2.17
C SER A 40 -35.16 1.38 -2.71
N GLU A 41 -35.38 2.55 -3.31
CA GLU A 41 -34.29 3.39 -3.83
C GLU A 41 -33.41 3.96 -2.72
N LEU A 42 -33.99 4.39 -1.59
CA LEU A 42 -33.22 4.84 -0.43
C LEU A 42 -32.37 3.72 0.18
N LYS A 43 -32.92 2.49 0.30
CA LYS A 43 -32.18 1.30 0.75
C LYS A 43 -31.03 0.97 -0.20
N ASP A 44 -31.25 1.05 -1.51
CA ASP A 44 -30.23 0.83 -2.53
C ASP A 44 -29.11 1.89 -2.48
N ILE A 45 -29.44 3.18 -2.35
CA ILE A 45 -28.46 4.27 -2.22
C ILE A 45 -27.59 4.07 -0.97
N ALA A 46 -28.21 3.77 0.17
CA ALA A 46 -27.49 3.51 1.42
C ALA A 46 -26.54 2.31 1.28
N THR A 47 -27.05 1.20 0.73
CA THR A 47 -26.27 -0.03 0.51
C THR A 47 -25.11 0.21 -0.45
N LYS A 48 -25.30 0.99 -1.51
CA LYS A 48 -24.22 1.37 -2.46
C LYS A 48 -23.14 2.21 -1.80
N LEU A 49 -23.50 3.16 -0.92
CA LEU A 49 -22.50 3.98 -0.22
C LEU A 49 -21.65 3.11 0.72
N ILE A 50 -22.29 2.21 1.47
CA ILE A 50 -21.64 1.22 2.34
C ILE A 50 -20.72 0.31 1.51
N SER A 51 -21.25 -0.26 0.42
CA SER A 51 -20.51 -1.13 -0.50
C SER A 51 -19.27 -0.44 -1.06
N ASN A 52 -19.41 0.80 -1.56
CA ASN A 52 -18.31 1.56 -2.14
C ASN A 52 -17.19 1.82 -1.12
N SER A 53 -17.55 2.12 0.13
CA SER A 53 -16.58 2.27 1.22
C SER A 53 -15.81 0.96 1.46
N THR A 54 -16.50 -0.17 1.60
CA THR A 54 -15.89 -1.49 1.84
C THR A 54 -15.01 -1.93 0.67
N TYR A 55 -15.50 -1.84 -0.57
CA TYR A 55 -14.72 -2.19 -1.76
C TYR A 55 -13.46 -1.33 -1.89
N SER A 56 -13.53 -0.04 -1.55
CA SER A 56 -12.36 0.84 -1.59
C SER A 56 -11.27 0.42 -0.59
N ILE A 57 -11.65 -0.16 0.55
CA ILE A 57 -10.69 -0.74 1.52
C ILE A 57 -10.05 -1.99 0.92
N ILE A 58 -10.89 -2.92 0.42
CA ILE A 58 -10.45 -4.20 -0.16
C ILE A 58 -9.50 -4.01 -1.34
N GLN A 59 -9.67 -2.95 -2.13
CA GLN A 59 -8.92 -2.73 -3.38
C GLN A 59 -7.83 -1.65 -3.26
N SER A 60 -7.59 -1.09 -2.07
CA SER A 60 -6.74 0.10 -1.87
C SER A 60 -5.26 -0.05 -2.31
N ALA A 61 -4.69 -1.25 -2.33
CA ALA A 61 -3.30 -1.55 -2.69
C ALA A 61 -3.07 -1.91 -4.17
N SER A 62 -4.12 -2.11 -4.98
CA SER A 62 -3.96 -2.37 -6.44
C SER A 62 -3.50 -1.15 -7.26
N THR A 63 -3.25 -0.02 -6.60
CA THR A 63 -2.82 1.24 -7.23
C THR A 63 -1.51 1.80 -6.64
N SER A 64 -0.77 0.96 -5.91
CA SER A 64 0.40 1.41 -5.13
C SER A 64 1.67 1.65 -5.96
N GLY A 65 1.74 1.16 -7.19
CA GLY A 65 2.82 1.48 -8.13
C GLY A 65 2.48 2.71 -8.96
N VAL A 66 3.00 3.88 -8.56
CA VAL A 66 2.95 5.11 -9.36
C VAL A 66 1.53 5.46 -9.83
N LYS A 67 0.69 6.00 -8.93
CA LYS A 67 -0.42 6.82 -9.42
C LYS A 67 0.17 7.96 -10.23
N SER A 68 -0.31 7.96 -11.44
CA SER A 68 0.23 8.62 -12.59
C SER A 68 -0.83 9.67 -12.89
N ASP A 69 -0.52 10.95 -12.77
CA ASP A 69 -1.32 11.99 -13.44
C ASP A 69 -1.32 11.80 -14.99
N TYR A 70 -0.69 10.72 -15.50
CA TYR A 70 -0.47 10.39 -16.90
C TYR A 70 -1.69 9.82 -17.65
N SER A 71 -2.91 9.88 -17.10
CA SER A 71 -4.15 9.59 -17.86
C SER A 71 -5.15 10.76 -17.86
N LYS A 72 -4.67 11.94 -18.26
CA LYS A 72 -5.55 12.90 -18.97
C LYS A 72 -5.74 12.45 -20.41
N THR A 73 -6.41 11.32 -20.61
CA THR A 73 -7.09 11.06 -21.88
C THR A 73 -8.47 10.57 -21.58
N ASP A 74 -9.46 11.38 -21.98
CA ASP A 74 -10.80 10.93 -22.26
C ASP A 74 -10.76 9.54 -22.90
N ILE A 75 -11.68 8.67 -22.46
CA ILE A 75 -11.92 7.30 -22.94
C ILE A 75 -11.06 6.21 -22.24
N GLY A 76 -11.46 5.84 -21.03
CA GLY A 76 -11.85 4.44 -20.75
C GLY A 76 -10.81 3.30 -20.74
N LEU A 77 -9.50 3.54 -20.58
CA LEU A 77 -8.52 2.44 -20.50
C LEU A 77 -7.45 2.66 -19.41
N ASN A 78 -7.82 2.48 -18.14
CA ASN A 78 -6.86 2.12 -17.09
C ASN A 78 -6.72 0.59 -17.07
N GLN A 79 -5.77 0.05 -17.82
CA GLN A 79 -5.43 -1.37 -17.82
C GLN A 79 -4.66 -1.71 -16.53
N ALA A 80 -5.39 -1.87 -15.43
CA ALA A 80 -4.86 -2.35 -14.15
C ALA A 80 -4.68 -3.89 -14.09
N PHE A 81 -4.87 -4.61 -15.21
CA PHE A 81 -4.58 -6.03 -15.35
C PHE A 81 -4.11 -6.30 -16.78
N SER A 82 -3.05 -7.09 -16.95
CA SER A 82 -2.49 -7.35 -18.27
C SER A 82 -3.38 -8.32 -19.04
N TYR A 83 -3.40 -8.20 -20.37
CA TYR A 83 -4.05 -9.15 -21.28
C TYR A 83 -3.68 -10.63 -21.02
N ARG A 84 -2.54 -10.92 -20.39
CA ARG A 84 -2.13 -12.28 -20.00
C ARG A 84 -2.83 -12.83 -18.75
N ASP A 85 -3.42 -11.99 -17.90
CA ASP A 85 -4.23 -12.43 -16.75
C ASP A 85 -5.59 -13.00 -17.20
N ILE A 86 -6.09 -12.52 -18.34
CA ILE A 86 -7.34 -12.94 -19.00
C ILE A 86 -7.21 -14.37 -19.53
N GLU A 87 -6.06 -14.71 -20.14
CA GLU A 87 -5.81 -16.03 -20.72
C GLU A 87 -5.68 -17.14 -19.65
N ARG A 88 -5.14 -16.85 -18.46
CA ARG A 88 -4.92 -17.88 -17.42
C ARG A 88 -6.17 -18.29 -16.64
N ARG A 89 -7.22 -17.46 -16.63
CA ARG A 89 -8.47 -17.69 -15.87
C ARG A 89 -9.65 -18.17 -16.72
N ASN A 90 -9.46 -18.43 -18.02
CA ASN A 90 -10.52 -18.79 -18.97
C ASN A 90 -11.69 -17.78 -19.01
N TRP A 91 -11.45 -16.51 -18.64
CA TRP A 91 -12.44 -15.46 -18.83
C TRP A 91 -12.33 -14.95 -20.27
N SER A 92 -13.47 -14.79 -20.94
CA SER A 92 -13.44 -14.05 -22.20
C SER A 92 -13.05 -12.60 -21.88
N LYS A 93 -12.34 -11.96 -22.81
CA LYS A 93 -12.02 -10.53 -22.73
C LYS A 93 -13.30 -9.70 -22.45
N GLU A 94 -14.40 -10.09 -23.08
CA GLU A 94 -15.71 -9.46 -22.94
C GLU A 94 -16.34 -9.66 -21.54
N ASP A 95 -16.17 -10.82 -20.90
CA ASP A 95 -16.67 -11.07 -19.53
C ASP A 95 -15.91 -10.26 -18.47
N PHE A 96 -14.58 -10.15 -18.62
CA PHE A 96 -13.75 -9.33 -17.75
C PHE A 96 -14.04 -7.84 -17.96
N GLU A 97 -14.11 -7.41 -19.22
CA GLU A 97 -14.49 -6.05 -19.60
C GLU A 97 -15.87 -5.71 -19.03
N ASN A 98 -16.87 -6.58 -19.17
CA ASN A 98 -18.21 -6.34 -18.66
C ASN A 98 -18.32 -6.36 -17.13
N LYS A 99 -17.46 -7.10 -16.42
CA LYS A 99 -17.50 -7.17 -14.95
C LYS A 99 -16.70 -6.06 -14.27
N TYR A 100 -15.48 -5.80 -14.73
CA TYR A 100 -14.54 -4.90 -14.03
C TYR A 100 -14.25 -3.60 -14.77
N LEU A 101 -14.47 -3.53 -16.08
CA LEU A 101 -14.27 -2.29 -16.86
C LEU A 101 -15.59 -1.56 -17.15
N PHE A 102 -16.71 -2.25 -17.36
CA PHE A 102 -18.01 -1.69 -17.79
C PHE A 102 -19.21 -2.04 -16.89
N GLY A 103 -19.02 -2.88 -15.86
CA GLY A 103 -20.08 -3.27 -14.90
C GLY A 103 -20.44 -2.15 -13.92
N GLN A 104 -21.54 -2.30 -13.17
CA GLN A 104 -21.89 -1.35 -12.11
C GLN A 104 -20.75 -1.17 -11.09
N ASP A 105 -19.99 -2.23 -10.82
CA ASP A 105 -18.80 -2.23 -9.95
C ASP A 105 -17.61 -1.45 -10.53
N ALA A 106 -17.50 -1.38 -11.86
CA ALA A 106 -16.48 -0.61 -12.56
C ALA A 106 -16.68 0.91 -12.39
N SER A 107 -17.92 1.36 -12.17
CA SER A 107 -18.22 2.78 -11.93
C SER A 107 -17.72 3.29 -10.57
N ALA A 108 -17.59 2.40 -9.59
CA ALA A 108 -16.97 2.69 -8.29
C ALA A 108 -15.44 2.81 -8.43
N LEU A 109 -14.82 1.88 -9.18
CA LEU A 109 -13.40 1.91 -9.56
C LEU A 109 -13.01 3.18 -10.33
N ARG A 110 -13.80 3.58 -11.35
CA ARG A 110 -13.55 4.80 -12.15
C ARG A 110 -13.57 6.10 -11.33
N LYS A 111 -14.18 6.13 -10.15
CA LYS A 111 -14.21 7.30 -9.24
C LYS A 111 -13.13 7.28 -8.17
N VAL A 112 -12.54 6.12 -7.87
CA VAL A 112 -11.29 5.99 -7.10
C VAL A 112 -10.09 6.46 -7.95
N ASP A 113 -10.23 6.43 -9.28
CA ASP A 113 -9.21 6.79 -10.26
C ASP A 113 -9.10 8.28 -10.59
N GLN A 114 -10.01 9.14 -10.12
CA GLN A 114 -9.97 10.60 -10.34
C GLN A 114 -9.48 11.39 -9.11
N THR A 115 -8.66 10.79 -8.26
CA THR A 115 -8.12 11.46 -7.07
C THR A 115 -6.85 12.20 -7.47
N SER A 116 -6.83 13.54 -7.34
CA SER A 116 -5.57 14.28 -7.47
C SER A 116 -4.57 13.72 -6.47
N THR A 117 -3.42 13.25 -6.94
CA THR A 117 -2.29 12.91 -6.05
C THR A 117 -1.67 14.20 -5.55
N TYR A 118 -1.57 14.36 -4.24
CA TYR A 118 -1.06 15.57 -3.60
C TYR A 118 0.45 15.50 -3.39
N PHE A 119 0.95 14.32 -3.06
CA PHE A 119 2.37 14.06 -2.79
C PHE A 119 3.01 13.27 -3.94
N SER A 120 2.64 13.58 -5.18
CA SER A 120 3.25 13.01 -6.38
C SER A 120 4.61 13.65 -6.67
N SER A 121 5.39 12.96 -7.50
CA SER A 121 6.70 13.45 -7.89
C SER A 121 6.60 14.83 -8.56
N ILE A 122 7.54 15.74 -8.31
CA ILE A 122 7.49 17.13 -8.80
C ILE A 122 7.37 17.23 -10.33
N ASN A 123 7.88 16.23 -11.04
CA ASN A 123 7.86 16.14 -12.51
C ASN A 123 6.73 15.24 -13.05
N SER A 124 5.83 14.75 -12.19
CA SER A 124 4.72 13.84 -12.55
C SER A 124 3.66 14.41 -13.49
N LYS A 125 3.66 15.73 -13.71
CA LYS A 125 2.81 16.34 -14.76
C LYS A 125 3.31 16.02 -16.18
N THR A 126 4.53 15.48 -16.30
CA THR A 126 5.10 15.05 -17.57
C THR A 126 4.49 13.71 -18.00
N PRO A 127 3.77 13.62 -19.13
CA PRO A 127 3.15 12.37 -19.56
C PRO A 127 4.18 11.24 -19.72
N ILE A 128 4.02 10.15 -18.96
CA ILE A 128 4.67 8.87 -19.24
C ILE A 128 3.76 8.07 -20.17
N LYS A 129 4.33 7.34 -21.13
CA LYS A 129 3.55 6.48 -22.03
C LYS A 129 2.74 5.43 -21.23
N PRO A 130 1.44 5.23 -21.50
CA PRO A 130 0.58 4.37 -20.69
C PRO A 130 1.09 2.93 -20.50
N ILE A 131 1.68 2.32 -21.55
CA ILE A 131 2.20 0.94 -21.47
C ILE A 131 3.36 0.80 -20.48
N ALA A 132 4.09 1.90 -20.25
CA ALA A 132 5.20 1.95 -19.31
C ALA A 132 4.75 2.11 -17.84
N ALA A 133 3.49 2.51 -17.62
CA ALA A 133 2.91 2.75 -16.31
C ALA A 133 1.95 1.64 -15.85
N ALA A 134 1.74 0.60 -16.66
CA ALA A 134 0.83 -0.50 -16.32
C ALA A 134 1.35 -1.28 -15.10
N ASP A 135 0.53 -1.37 -14.04
CA ASP A 135 0.83 -2.21 -12.88
C ASP A 135 0.61 -3.68 -13.27
N THR A 136 1.69 -4.46 -13.22
CA THR A 136 1.72 -5.87 -13.56
C THR A 136 2.12 -6.73 -12.36
N LYS A 137 2.17 -6.20 -11.12
CA LYS A 137 2.55 -6.99 -9.94
C LYS A 137 1.71 -8.25 -9.79
N PHE A 138 0.39 -8.14 -9.97
CA PHE A 138 -0.50 -9.27 -9.84
C PHE A 138 -0.16 -10.41 -10.82
N THR A 139 0.33 -10.12 -12.02
CA THR A 139 0.77 -11.13 -13.00
C THR A 139 1.93 -11.99 -12.52
N ASN A 140 2.73 -11.48 -11.58
CA ASN A 140 3.87 -12.13 -10.96
C ASN A 140 3.50 -12.86 -9.66
N LEU A 141 2.20 -12.98 -9.38
CA LEU A 141 1.69 -13.89 -8.36
C LEU A 141 1.51 -15.31 -8.91
N ASN A 142 1.53 -16.29 -8.02
CA ASN A 142 1.33 -17.71 -8.34
C ASN A 142 -0.14 -18.12 -8.30
N ASP A 143 -0.44 -19.35 -8.70
CA ASP A 143 -1.83 -19.83 -8.81
C ASP A 143 -2.59 -19.77 -7.49
N TYR A 144 -1.92 -19.99 -6.35
CA TYR A 144 -2.54 -19.93 -5.02
C TYR A 144 -3.04 -18.53 -4.67
N ALA A 145 -2.37 -17.48 -5.13
CA ALA A 145 -2.84 -16.10 -4.99
C ALA A 145 -4.13 -15.83 -5.78
N TYR A 146 -4.38 -16.58 -6.85
CA TYR A 146 -5.55 -16.42 -7.68
C TYR A 146 -6.72 -17.33 -7.26
N GLU A 147 -6.52 -18.23 -6.30
CA GLU A 147 -7.61 -18.99 -5.69
C GLU A 147 -8.55 -18.09 -4.87
N LYS A 148 -9.77 -18.58 -4.62
CA LYS A 148 -10.79 -17.90 -3.79
C LYS A 148 -10.79 -18.38 -2.33
N THR A 149 -9.95 -19.36 -2.02
CA THR A 149 -9.90 -20.00 -0.72
C THR A 149 -8.47 -20.10 -0.25
N ILE A 150 -8.26 -19.95 1.05
CA ILE A 150 -6.99 -20.30 1.69
C ILE A 150 -7.09 -21.69 2.30
N LYS A 151 -5.96 -22.40 2.36
CA LYS A 151 -5.88 -23.71 3.00
C LYS A 151 -5.82 -23.52 4.51
N THR A 152 -6.75 -24.15 5.23
CA THR A 152 -6.77 -24.17 6.70
C THR A 152 -6.78 -25.57 7.32
N SER A 153 -6.58 -25.75 8.63
CA SER A 153 -6.84 -27.06 9.29
C SER A 153 -8.30 -27.42 9.28
N LEU A 154 -9.16 -26.40 9.27
CA LEU A 154 -10.58 -26.58 9.08
C LEU A 154 -10.85 -27.06 7.67
N GLY A 155 -9.99 -26.77 6.69
CA GLY A 155 -10.16 -27.11 5.29
C GLY A 155 -9.98 -25.87 4.41
N ASP A 156 -10.41 -25.95 3.16
CA ASP A 156 -10.35 -24.79 2.27
C ASP A 156 -11.49 -23.82 2.60
N VAL A 157 -11.16 -22.58 2.97
CA VAL A 157 -12.13 -21.57 3.42
C VAL A 157 -11.99 -20.27 2.64
N GLU A 158 -13.10 -19.57 2.42
CA GLU A 158 -13.12 -18.24 1.80
C GLU A 158 -12.86 -17.17 2.87
N VAL A 159 -11.91 -16.28 2.63
CA VAL A 159 -11.65 -15.11 3.47
C VAL A 159 -12.52 -13.94 2.99
N PHE A 160 -13.10 -13.20 3.94
CA PHE A 160 -13.86 -11.99 3.66
C PHE A 160 -13.67 -10.93 4.75
N LEU A 161 -13.89 -9.67 4.40
CA LEU A 161 -13.85 -8.53 5.31
C LEU A 161 -15.22 -8.30 5.94
N ASP A 162 -15.36 -8.54 7.23
CA ASP A 162 -16.55 -8.22 8.00
C ASP A 162 -16.40 -6.89 8.73
N LEU A 163 -16.40 -5.80 7.97
CA LEU A 163 -16.15 -4.46 8.49
C LEU A 163 -17.17 -4.02 9.56
N TYR A 164 -18.41 -4.50 9.47
CA TYR A 164 -19.55 -4.07 10.29
C TYR A 164 -19.99 -5.11 11.33
N ASP A 165 -19.21 -6.18 11.52
CA ASP A 165 -19.51 -7.29 12.44
C ASP A 165 -20.88 -7.94 12.17
N ASP A 166 -21.34 -7.93 10.92
CA ASP A 166 -22.64 -8.46 10.52
C ASP A 166 -22.54 -9.82 9.83
N ASN A 167 -21.34 -10.40 9.77
CA ASN A 167 -21.00 -11.63 9.05
C ASN A 167 -21.22 -11.51 7.54
N ASP A 168 -20.96 -10.33 6.96
CA ASP A 168 -21.12 -10.07 5.52
C ASP A 168 -22.55 -10.32 5.02
N LYS A 169 -23.56 -9.95 5.83
CA LYS A 169 -24.98 -10.06 5.44
C LYS A 169 -25.32 -9.27 4.17
N LEU A 170 -24.55 -8.21 3.90
CA LEU A 170 -24.68 -7.39 2.70
C LEU A 170 -23.95 -7.98 1.48
N GLY A 171 -23.08 -8.99 1.65
CA GLY A 171 -22.34 -9.63 0.56
C GLY A 171 -21.28 -8.75 -0.11
N ILE A 172 -20.72 -7.79 0.64
CA ILE A 172 -19.81 -6.73 0.17
C ILE A 172 -18.37 -6.91 0.64
N GLY A 173 -18.14 -7.82 1.59
CA GLY A 173 -16.83 -8.11 2.17
C GLY A 173 -16.00 -9.11 1.38
N LYS A 174 -16.57 -9.68 0.31
CA LYS A 174 -15.99 -10.79 -0.43
C LYS A 174 -14.67 -10.41 -1.11
N LEU A 175 -13.68 -11.29 -0.98
CA LEU A 175 -12.44 -11.22 -1.74
C LEU A 175 -12.56 -12.06 -3.02
N ASP A 176 -12.27 -11.47 -4.17
CA ASP A 176 -12.33 -12.17 -5.47
C ASP A 176 -11.13 -13.12 -5.68
N ALA A 177 -10.05 -12.93 -4.91
CA ALA A 177 -8.82 -13.72 -4.95
C ALA A 177 -8.01 -13.52 -3.65
N ASN A 178 -7.22 -14.52 -3.27
CA ASN A 178 -6.28 -14.43 -2.14
C ASN A 178 -5.25 -13.30 -2.31
N GLY A 179 -4.92 -12.92 -3.54
CA GLY A 179 -4.02 -11.79 -3.83
C GLY A 179 -4.53 -10.44 -3.30
N PHE A 180 -5.82 -10.29 -2.99
CA PHE A 180 -6.31 -9.10 -2.29
C PHE A 180 -5.87 -9.04 -0.82
N LEU A 181 -5.27 -10.10 -0.27
CA LEU A 181 -4.76 -10.09 1.10
C LEU A 181 -3.61 -9.10 1.30
N PHE A 182 -2.86 -8.76 0.25
CA PHE A 182 -1.84 -7.70 0.29
C PHE A 182 -2.40 -6.33 0.72
N ASN A 183 -3.71 -6.08 0.53
CA ASN A 183 -4.33 -4.82 0.96
C ASN A 183 -4.51 -4.71 2.48
N PHE A 184 -4.41 -5.83 3.19
CA PHE A 184 -4.57 -5.88 4.64
C PHE A 184 -3.24 -5.88 5.40
N ASP A 185 -2.10 -5.93 4.69
CA ASP A 185 -0.75 -5.78 5.25
C ASP A 185 -0.44 -4.30 5.46
N SER A 186 -0.98 -3.77 6.55
CA SER A 186 -0.96 -2.35 6.88
C SER A 186 0.42 -1.88 7.35
N ASN A 187 1.20 -2.77 7.99
CA ASN A 187 2.56 -2.47 8.42
C ASN A 187 3.61 -2.78 7.33
N LYS A 188 3.19 -3.45 6.24
CA LYS A 188 3.98 -3.81 5.06
C LYS A 188 5.17 -4.70 5.38
N ASP A 189 5.02 -5.54 6.39
CA ASP A 189 6.02 -6.54 6.73
C ASP A 189 5.87 -7.81 5.88
N GLY A 190 4.79 -7.94 5.11
CA GLY A 190 4.45 -9.06 4.24
C GLY A 190 3.76 -10.22 4.95
N VAL A 191 3.29 -10.02 6.17
CA VAL A 191 2.56 -11.01 6.98
C VAL A 191 1.24 -10.37 7.39
N ILE A 192 0.13 -11.08 7.18
CA ILE A 192 -1.18 -10.66 7.69
C ILE A 192 -1.37 -11.27 9.08
N ASN A 193 -1.37 -10.45 10.12
CA ASN A 193 -1.55 -10.91 11.51
C ASN A 193 -2.17 -9.84 12.41
N SER A 194 -2.20 -10.05 13.73
CA SER A 194 -2.80 -9.12 14.70
C SER A 194 -2.15 -7.73 14.76
N GLY A 195 -0.98 -7.54 14.15
CA GLY A 195 -0.36 -6.24 13.97
C GLY A 195 -1.05 -5.38 12.91
N ASP A 196 -1.95 -5.96 12.11
CA ASP A 196 -2.63 -5.27 11.03
C ASP A 196 -3.98 -4.68 11.39
N LYS A 197 -4.23 -3.48 10.84
CA LYS A 197 -5.40 -2.62 11.12
C LYS A 197 -6.76 -3.33 10.98
N TYR A 198 -6.87 -4.28 10.07
CA TYR A 198 -8.14 -4.95 9.73
C TYR A 198 -8.13 -6.46 10.01
N PHE A 199 -7.09 -6.99 10.65
CA PHE A 199 -6.99 -8.43 10.86
C PHE A 199 -8.13 -8.99 11.72
N ASP A 200 -8.56 -8.24 12.73
CA ASP A 200 -9.69 -8.59 13.59
C ASP A 200 -11.05 -8.56 12.85
N LYS A 201 -11.12 -7.87 11.71
CA LYS A 201 -12.28 -7.80 10.82
C LYS A 201 -12.25 -8.85 9.72
N LEU A 202 -11.14 -9.54 9.50
CA LEU A 202 -11.09 -10.66 8.57
C LEU A 202 -11.75 -11.89 9.20
N LYS A 203 -12.67 -12.49 8.45
CA LYS A 203 -13.36 -13.73 8.82
C LYS A 203 -13.19 -14.75 7.72
N VAL A 204 -13.41 -16.01 8.08
CA VAL A 204 -13.44 -17.13 7.15
C VAL A 204 -14.80 -17.77 7.14
N ARG A 205 -15.26 -18.20 5.97
CA ARG A 205 -16.47 -19.01 5.80
C ARG A 205 -16.20 -20.30 5.05
N GLY A 206 -16.89 -21.35 5.46
CA GLY A 206 -16.90 -22.66 4.82
C GLY A 206 -18.18 -23.43 5.19
N TYR A 207 -18.32 -24.66 4.70
CA TYR A 207 -19.54 -25.45 4.91
C TYR A 207 -19.22 -26.73 5.68
N ASP A 208 -20.05 -27.11 6.64
CA ASP A 208 -19.91 -28.43 7.28
C ASP A 208 -20.34 -29.57 6.33
N LYS A 209 -20.17 -30.82 6.78
CA LYS A 209 -20.53 -32.02 6.01
C LYS A 209 -22.01 -32.09 5.60
N ASP A 210 -22.87 -31.37 6.31
CA ASP A 210 -24.32 -31.35 6.10
C ASP A 210 -24.72 -30.16 5.20
N GLY A 211 -23.73 -29.37 4.74
CA GLY A 211 -23.93 -28.22 3.85
C GLY A 211 -24.28 -26.92 4.57
N ASN A 212 -24.19 -26.86 5.91
CA ASN A 212 -24.47 -25.63 6.65
C ASN A 212 -23.25 -24.72 6.66
N GLU A 213 -23.46 -23.42 6.42
CA GLU A 213 -22.40 -22.43 6.49
C GLU A 213 -21.92 -22.23 7.94
N LYS A 214 -20.60 -22.13 8.10
CA LYS A 214 -19.91 -21.81 9.35
C LYS A 214 -18.97 -20.64 9.11
N ILE A 215 -18.94 -19.72 10.07
CA ILE A 215 -18.13 -18.50 10.02
C ILE A 215 -17.29 -18.43 11.29
N PHE A 216 -15.99 -18.16 11.12
CA PHE A 216 -15.02 -18.00 12.20
C PHE A 216 -14.22 -16.72 12.00
N LYS A 217 -13.64 -16.18 13.08
CA LYS A 217 -12.63 -15.13 12.91
C LYS A 217 -11.40 -15.72 12.26
N LEU A 218 -10.72 -14.97 11.39
CA LEU A 218 -9.48 -15.44 10.77
C LEU A 218 -8.45 -15.82 11.85
N SER A 219 -8.34 -15.00 12.90
CA SER A 219 -7.45 -15.20 14.06
C SER A 219 -7.73 -16.44 14.90
N GLU A 220 -8.92 -17.05 14.78
CA GLU A 220 -9.25 -18.30 15.45
C GLU A 220 -8.72 -19.52 14.68
N VAL A 221 -8.50 -19.34 13.37
CA VAL A 221 -8.11 -20.39 12.45
C VAL A 221 -6.63 -20.33 12.15
N VAL A 222 -6.10 -19.15 11.85
CA VAL A 222 -4.68 -18.89 11.59
C VAL A 222 -4.18 -17.74 12.47
N SER A 223 -2.95 -17.87 12.97
CA SER A 223 -2.22 -16.79 13.64
C SER A 223 -1.74 -15.74 12.64
N GLU A 224 -1.31 -16.19 11.46
CA GLU A 224 -0.75 -15.34 10.41
C GLU A 224 -0.91 -15.93 8.99
N ILE A 225 -0.79 -15.07 7.97
CA ILE A 225 -0.68 -15.46 6.55
C ILE A 225 0.58 -14.84 5.95
N ASN A 226 1.49 -15.67 5.44
CA ASN A 226 2.70 -15.22 4.77
C ASN A 226 2.41 -14.83 3.31
N LEU A 227 2.49 -13.54 2.98
CA LEU A 227 2.22 -13.05 1.62
C LEU A 227 3.31 -13.44 0.60
N ASN A 228 4.50 -13.83 1.05
CA ASN A 228 5.54 -14.35 0.17
C ASN A 228 5.09 -15.65 -0.54
N ASP A 229 4.21 -16.43 0.10
CA ASP A 229 3.67 -17.68 -0.45
C ASP A 229 2.76 -17.44 -1.67
N PHE A 230 2.37 -16.20 -1.95
CA PHE A 230 1.58 -15.81 -3.11
C PHE A 230 2.44 -15.35 -4.29
N ILE A 231 3.73 -15.13 -4.09
CA ILE A 231 4.63 -14.55 -5.09
C ILE A 231 5.31 -15.68 -5.88
N LYS A 232 5.55 -15.48 -7.18
CA LYS A 232 6.34 -16.43 -7.98
C LYS A 232 7.81 -16.39 -7.59
N LYS A 233 8.49 -17.54 -7.70
CA LYS A 233 9.94 -17.60 -7.51
C LYS A 233 10.72 -16.84 -8.58
N ASP A 234 10.24 -16.88 -9.83
CA ASP A 234 10.81 -16.17 -10.95
C ASP A 234 9.94 -14.96 -11.30
N ILE A 235 10.43 -13.77 -10.95
CA ILE A 235 9.74 -12.49 -11.15
C ILE A 235 10.25 -11.87 -12.43
N ARG A 236 9.33 -11.55 -13.33
CA ARG A 236 9.65 -10.93 -14.62
C ARG A 236 9.25 -9.47 -14.63
N ASN A 237 10.09 -8.61 -15.21
CA ASN A 237 9.74 -7.21 -15.46
C ASN A 237 8.80 -7.10 -16.68
N LEU A 238 7.57 -7.59 -16.55
CA LEU A 238 6.60 -7.65 -17.64
C LEU A 238 6.23 -6.26 -18.16
N SER A 239 6.21 -5.24 -17.30
CA SER A 239 6.02 -3.84 -17.72
C SER A 239 7.10 -3.43 -18.71
N HIS A 240 8.38 -3.74 -18.42
CA HIS A 240 9.48 -3.44 -19.35
C HIS A 240 9.42 -4.28 -20.62
N GLU A 241 9.10 -5.57 -20.53
CA GLU A 241 8.97 -6.45 -21.70
C GLU A 241 7.92 -5.95 -22.69
N ALA A 242 6.83 -5.35 -22.18
CA ALA A 242 5.74 -4.81 -22.99
C ALA A 242 6.06 -3.43 -23.60
N MET A 243 7.12 -2.75 -23.16
CA MET A 243 7.46 -1.42 -23.66
C MET A 243 7.98 -1.44 -25.10
N ASP A 244 7.60 -0.42 -25.87
CA ASP A 244 8.23 -0.12 -27.17
C ASP A 244 9.69 0.35 -27.00
N PHE A 245 10.48 0.28 -28.07
CA PHE A 245 11.89 0.66 -28.06
C PHE A 245 12.12 2.09 -27.56
N ALA A 246 11.26 3.04 -27.93
CA ALA A 246 11.37 4.41 -27.48
C ALA A 246 11.20 4.52 -25.95
N SER A 247 10.19 3.85 -25.40
CA SER A 247 9.88 3.86 -23.97
C SER A 247 11.01 3.27 -23.14
N LYS A 248 11.61 2.15 -23.58
CA LYS A 248 12.76 1.52 -22.91
C LYS A 248 13.95 2.45 -22.76
N ASN A 249 14.13 3.38 -23.70
CA ASN A 249 15.24 4.34 -23.71
C ASN A 249 14.91 5.65 -22.97
N THR A 250 13.63 5.97 -22.74
CA THR A 250 13.22 7.25 -22.14
C THR A 250 12.67 7.15 -20.74
N VAL A 251 12.02 6.03 -20.42
CA VAL A 251 11.40 5.79 -19.10
C VAL A 251 12.46 5.22 -18.18
N ASP A 252 12.54 5.76 -16.96
CA ASP A 252 13.40 5.21 -15.92
C ASP A 252 13.04 3.74 -15.66
N TYR A 253 14.03 2.86 -15.76
CA TYR A 253 13.85 1.41 -15.63
C TYR A 253 13.14 1.03 -14.34
N ARG A 254 13.36 1.78 -13.25
CA ARG A 254 12.74 1.55 -11.94
C ARG A 254 11.23 1.70 -11.96
N VAL A 255 10.65 2.51 -12.86
CA VAL A 255 9.19 2.59 -13.03
C VAL A 255 8.63 1.21 -13.39
N SER A 256 9.21 0.58 -14.42
CA SER A 256 8.78 -0.74 -14.89
C SER A 256 9.01 -1.85 -13.87
N LEU A 257 10.17 -1.81 -13.21
CA LEU A 257 10.55 -2.78 -12.20
C LEU A 257 9.60 -2.70 -11.00
N ASN A 258 9.34 -1.50 -10.48
CA ASN A 258 8.36 -1.26 -9.42
C ASN A 258 6.96 -1.68 -9.85
N ASN A 259 6.58 -1.46 -11.10
CA ASN A 259 5.28 -1.86 -11.61
C ASN A 259 5.13 -3.37 -11.79
N SER A 260 6.22 -4.13 -11.87
CA SER A 260 6.17 -5.58 -12.09
C SER A 260 6.46 -6.39 -10.84
N ASN A 261 7.31 -5.89 -9.94
CA ASN A 261 7.80 -6.67 -8.81
C ASN A 261 6.83 -6.58 -7.60
N PRO A 262 6.15 -7.68 -7.21
CA PRO A 262 5.22 -7.67 -6.07
C PRO A 262 5.90 -7.34 -4.74
N TYR A 263 7.21 -7.58 -4.63
CA TYR A 263 7.95 -7.26 -3.42
C TYR A 263 7.92 -5.75 -3.09
N THR A 264 7.74 -4.86 -4.07
CA THR A 264 7.64 -3.42 -3.79
C THR A 264 6.34 -3.01 -3.07
N LEU A 265 5.44 -3.96 -2.78
CA LEU A 265 4.31 -3.76 -1.87
C LEU A 265 4.77 -3.71 -0.40
N PHE A 266 5.90 -4.34 -0.08
CA PHE A 266 6.48 -4.39 1.27
C PHE A 266 7.41 -3.20 1.53
N SER A 267 7.54 -2.84 2.81
CA SER A 267 8.42 -1.76 3.26
C SER A 267 9.89 -2.05 2.92
N ALA A 268 10.63 -0.99 2.60
CA ALA A 268 12.02 -1.08 2.15
C ALA A 268 12.93 -1.77 3.17
N GLU A 269 12.68 -1.61 4.47
CA GLU A 269 13.43 -2.23 5.56
C GLU A 269 13.47 -3.76 5.47
N TYR A 270 12.46 -4.37 4.84
CA TYR A 270 12.36 -5.82 4.63
C TYR A 270 13.01 -6.30 3.34
N ARG A 271 13.51 -5.41 2.47
CA ARG A 271 14.02 -5.77 1.13
C ARG A 271 15.39 -5.22 0.81
N TYR A 272 15.78 -4.15 1.50
CA TYR A 272 17.02 -3.45 1.23
C TYR A 272 18.15 -3.95 2.14
N GLN A 273 19.37 -3.98 1.62
CA GLN A 273 20.57 -4.27 2.40
C GLN A 273 21.56 -3.13 2.26
N LYS A 274 22.27 -2.83 3.36
CA LYS A 274 23.32 -1.81 3.35
C LYS A 274 24.46 -2.23 2.44
N ILE A 275 24.90 -1.29 1.60
CA ILE A 275 26.09 -1.48 0.76
C ILE A 275 27.34 -1.34 1.63
N GLY A 276 28.26 -2.30 1.56
CA GLY A 276 29.51 -2.23 2.29
C GLY A 276 30.44 -1.16 1.75
N LYS A 277 31.49 -0.83 2.51
CA LYS A 277 32.41 0.27 2.17
C LYS A 277 33.22 -0.02 0.91
N GLU A 278 33.60 -1.28 0.73
CA GLU A 278 34.37 -1.71 -0.44
C GLU A 278 33.50 -1.68 -1.69
N GLU A 279 32.27 -2.19 -1.64
CA GLU A 279 31.33 -2.11 -2.77
C GLU A 279 30.95 -0.66 -3.07
N THR A 280 30.77 0.18 -2.04
CA THR A 280 30.51 1.62 -2.21
C THR A 280 31.67 2.29 -2.95
N ASN A 281 32.91 2.13 -2.46
CA ASN A 281 34.08 2.71 -3.09
C ASN A 281 34.26 2.23 -4.54
N LYS A 282 34.01 0.94 -4.80
CA LYS A 282 34.05 0.36 -6.14
C LYS A 282 33.00 0.98 -7.05
N PHE A 283 31.75 1.08 -6.61
CA PHE A 283 30.66 1.70 -7.36
C PHE A 283 31.01 3.13 -7.80
N PHE A 284 31.48 3.97 -6.87
CA PHE A 284 31.87 5.34 -7.20
C PHE A 284 33.10 5.39 -8.11
N LYS A 285 34.08 4.51 -7.92
CA LYS A 285 35.25 4.44 -8.81
C LYS A 285 34.86 4.08 -10.25
N ASP A 286 33.88 3.19 -10.42
CA ASP A 286 33.50 2.67 -11.73
C ASP A 286 32.54 3.60 -12.50
N HIS A 287 31.76 4.42 -11.77
CA HIS A 287 30.68 5.20 -12.37
C HIS A 287 30.80 6.73 -12.21
N ALA A 288 31.71 7.23 -11.35
CA ALA A 288 31.84 8.67 -11.16
C ALA A 288 32.58 9.34 -12.33
N ASP A 289 32.16 10.56 -12.66
CA ASP A 289 32.86 11.44 -13.58
C ASP A 289 34.15 12.04 -12.96
N GLN A 290 34.81 12.91 -13.73
CA GLN A 290 36.05 13.58 -13.30
C GLN A 290 35.86 14.46 -12.05
N ASP A 291 34.63 14.94 -11.80
CA ASP A 291 34.27 15.75 -10.65
C ASP A 291 33.80 14.90 -9.46
N GLY A 292 33.77 13.58 -9.61
CA GLY A 292 33.40 12.60 -8.59
C GLY A 292 31.90 12.35 -8.46
N TRP A 293 31.09 12.79 -9.43
CA TRP A 293 29.64 12.58 -9.45
C TRP A 293 29.27 11.34 -10.27
N VAL A 294 28.40 10.51 -9.71
CA VAL A 294 27.70 9.45 -10.43
C VAL A 294 26.38 10.00 -10.93
N ASP A 295 26.16 9.97 -12.24
CA ASP A 295 24.91 10.38 -12.88
C ASP A 295 23.92 9.21 -12.93
N LEU A 296 22.75 9.37 -12.29
CA LEU A 296 21.72 8.33 -12.19
C LEU A 296 20.66 8.41 -13.30
N ARG A 297 20.73 9.43 -14.17
CA ARG A 297 19.73 9.66 -15.23
C ARG A 297 19.93 8.69 -16.39
N ASP A 298 18.93 8.66 -17.26
CA ASP A 298 18.98 7.99 -18.58
C ASP A 298 19.34 6.49 -18.50
N ASN A 299 18.90 5.80 -17.43
CA ASN A 299 19.16 4.37 -17.21
C ASN A 299 20.65 3.98 -17.20
N LYS A 300 21.55 4.93 -16.91
CA LYS A 300 23.00 4.69 -16.86
C LYS A 300 23.40 3.68 -15.77
N ILE A 301 22.67 3.69 -14.65
CA ILE A 301 22.95 2.83 -13.48
C ILE A 301 21.87 1.76 -13.30
N PHE A 302 20.60 2.15 -13.37
CA PHE A 302 19.47 1.23 -13.23
C PHE A 302 18.97 0.83 -14.62
N ASN A 303 19.26 -0.40 -15.02
CA ASN A 303 18.85 -0.98 -16.30
C ASN A 303 18.77 -2.51 -16.18
N GLU A 304 18.36 -3.20 -17.24
CA GLU A 304 18.17 -4.65 -17.23
C GLU A 304 19.47 -5.44 -17.00
N GLU A 305 20.64 -4.87 -17.31
CA GLU A 305 21.93 -5.54 -17.25
C GLU A 305 22.70 -5.25 -15.95
N SER A 306 22.31 -4.23 -15.17
CA SER A 306 23.14 -3.74 -14.06
C SER A 306 23.07 -4.60 -12.79
N GLY A 307 22.03 -5.43 -12.65
CA GLY A 307 21.75 -6.17 -11.42
C GLY A 307 21.39 -5.29 -10.22
N LEU A 308 21.23 -3.97 -10.42
CA LEU A 308 20.83 -3.01 -9.41
C LEU A 308 19.35 -2.67 -9.59
N ASN A 309 18.56 -2.88 -8.54
CA ASN A 309 17.12 -2.63 -8.57
C ASN A 309 16.80 -1.17 -8.24
N ASN A 310 17.21 -0.71 -7.06
CA ASN A 310 17.06 0.68 -6.62
C ASN A 310 17.94 0.95 -5.39
N PHE A 311 18.15 2.23 -5.06
CA PHE A 311 18.78 2.65 -3.80
C PHE A 311 17.78 3.28 -2.82
N ALA A 312 18.15 3.28 -1.54
CA ALA A 312 17.44 3.98 -0.48
C ALA A 312 18.43 4.58 0.53
N TYR A 313 17.94 5.52 1.33
CA TYR A 313 18.71 6.17 2.39
C TYR A 313 17.88 6.36 3.66
N GLU A 314 18.54 6.47 4.82
CA GLU A 314 17.85 6.68 6.10
C GLU A 314 17.22 8.08 6.17
N LYS A 315 15.94 8.14 6.55
CA LYS A 315 15.17 9.37 6.72
C LYS A 315 14.29 9.28 7.96
N VAL A 316 14.05 10.41 8.62
CA VAL A 316 13.17 10.51 9.79
C VAL A 316 11.81 11.07 9.37
N GLY A 317 10.73 10.38 9.73
CA GLY A 317 9.36 10.82 9.44
C GLY A 317 8.74 11.72 10.51
N PHE A 318 7.47 12.08 10.32
CA PHE A 318 6.70 12.90 11.27
C PHE A 318 6.45 12.21 12.62
N ASP A 319 6.46 10.89 12.64
CA ASP A 319 6.38 10.05 13.83
C ASP A 319 7.70 9.98 14.62
N GLY A 320 8.78 10.60 14.10
CA GLY A 320 10.12 10.55 14.68
C GLY A 320 10.87 9.23 14.43
N LYS A 321 10.25 8.27 13.73
CA LYS A 321 10.88 6.98 13.42
C LYS A 321 11.77 7.09 12.20
N LYS A 322 12.86 6.33 12.21
CA LYS A 322 13.75 6.16 11.07
C LYS A 322 13.16 5.14 10.10
N ARG A 323 13.24 5.45 8.81
CA ARG A 323 12.83 4.58 7.71
C ARG A 323 13.76 4.72 6.51
N LEU A 324 13.75 3.76 5.61
CA LEU A 324 14.43 3.84 4.34
C LEU A 324 13.56 4.60 3.34
N SER A 325 14.06 5.74 2.86
CA SER A 325 13.49 6.50 1.75
C SER A 325 14.08 5.98 0.44
N GLU A 326 13.27 5.28 -0.35
CA GLU A 326 13.66 4.80 -1.67
C GLU A 326 13.88 5.97 -2.63
N PHE A 327 14.87 5.85 -3.52
CA PHE A 327 15.05 6.84 -4.58
C PHE A 327 13.86 6.76 -5.53
N ASN A 328 13.16 7.88 -5.68
CA ASN A 328 12.08 7.99 -6.65
C ASN A 328 12.63 7.80 -8.08
N PRO A 329 11.85 7.16 -8.98
CA PRO A 329 12.20 7.10 -10.40
C PRO A 329 12.32 8.51 -10.99
N ILE A 330 13.32 8.71 -11.84
CA ILE A 330 13.59 10.00 -12.46
C ILE A 330 12.64 10.21 -13.63
N ILE A 331 11.79 11.22 -13.50
CA ILE A 331 10.87 11.63 -14.57
C ILE A 331 11.48 12.84 -15.25
N LYS A 332 11.86 12.70 -16.53
CA LYS A 332 12.37 13.83 -17.30
C LYS A 332 11.25 14.87 -17.45
N PRO A 333 11.48 16.16 -17.15
CA PRO A 333 10.48 17.18 -17.36
C PRO A 333 10.20 17.37 -18.87
N THR A 334 8.92 17.41 -19.27
CA THR A 334 8.54 17.88 -20.61
C THR A 334 8.48 19.40 -20.60
N GLY A 335 9.52 20.07 -21.08
CA GLY A 335 9.51 21.53 -21.30
C GLY A 335 10.64 22.29 -20.62
N SER A 336 10.37 23.55 -20.25
CA SER A 336 11.35 24.48 -19.69
C SER A 336 11.95 23.93 -18.39
N LYS A 337 13.24 24.25 -18.19
CA LYS A 337 13.94 24.04 -16.92
C LYS A 337 13.05 24.50 -15.76
N GLN A 338 13.09 23.75 -14.66
CA GLN A 338 12.46 24.12 -13.42
C GLN A 338 12.82 25.57 -13.10
N ASP A 339 11.81 26.39 -12.79
CA ASP A 339 11.98 27.82 -12.53
C ASP A 339 13.08 28.02 -11.48
N GLU A 340 14.00 28.96 -11.70
CA GLU A 340 15.06 29.27 -10.74
C GLU A 340 14.51 29.69 -9.37
N SER A 341 13.24 30.12 -9.32
CA SER A 341 12.50 30.44 -8.09
C SER A 341 11.82 29.25 -7.42
N PHE A 342 11.93 28.03 -7.97
CA PHE A 342 11.31 26.84 -7.39
C PHE A 342 11.85 26.54 -5.98
N SER A 343 10.94 26.33 -5.04
CA SER A 343 11.25 25.90 -3.67
C SER A 343 10.61 24.55 -3.40
N TYR A 344 11.44 23.54 -3.14
CA TYR A 344 10.97 22.20 -2.77
C TYR A 344 10.11 22.22 -1.50
N ALA A 345 10.56 22.97 -0.48
CA ALA A 345 9.81 23.08 0.77
C ALA A 345 8.48 23.84 0.58
N GLY A 346 8.47 24.86 -0.29
CA GLY A 346 7.25 25.56 -0.69
C GLY A 346 6.27 24.64 -1.42
N TYR A 347 6.75 23.87 -2.41
CA TYR A 347 5.95 22.88 -3.14
C TYR A 347 5.29 21.86 -2.20
N GLN A 348 6.05 21.30 -1.26
CA GLN A 348 5.53 20.34 -0.29
C GLN A 348 4.47 20.97 0.63
N LYS A 349 4.69 22.22 1.07
CA LYS A 349 3.71 22.97 1.88
C LYS A 349 2.42 23.21 1.10
N ASP A 350 2.50 23.73 -0.11
CA ASP A 350 1.33 24.04 -0.93
C ASP A 350 0.53 22.78 -1.25
N SER A 351 1.23 21.69 -1.56
CA SER A 351 0.64 20.37 -1.78
C SER A 351 -0.10 19.86 -0.55
N PHE A 352 0.53 19.95 0.62
CA PHE A 352 -0.10 19.57 1.89
C PHE A 352 -1.30 20.46 2.23
N MET A 353 -1.21 21.78 2.05
CA MET A 353 -2.32 22.69 2.35
C MET A 353 -3.50 22.45 1.40
N LYS A 354 -3.24 22.12 0.14
CA LYS A 354 -4.28 21.68 -0.81
C LYS A 354 -4.92 20.36 -0.34
N PHE A 355 -4.11 19.37 0.04
CA PHE A 355 -4.59 18.10 0.61
C PHE A 355 -5.50 18.34 1.80
N TYR A 356 -5.05 19.15 2.75
CA TYR A 356 -5.78 19.49 3.96
C TYR A 356 -7.15 20.10 3.63
N ASN A 357 -7.19 21.14 2.79
CA ASN A 357 -8.43 21.83 2.43
C ASN A 357 -9.40 20.92 1.67
N ASP A 358 -8.90 20.13 0.73
CA ASP A 358 -9.72 19.19 -0.03
C ASP A 358 -10.27 18.06 0.84
N TYR A 359 -9.48 17.57 1.81
CA TYR A 359 -9.95 16.56 2.76
C TYR A 359 -11.09 17.09 3.61
N GLN A 360 -10.96 18.32 4.14
CA GLN A 360 -12.02 18.94 4.94
C GLN A 360 -13.30 19.16 4.11
N LYS A 361 -13.14 19.57 2.84
CA LYS A 361 -14.26 19.73 1.90
C LYS A 361 -14.97 18.40 1.62
N GLU A 362 -14.21 17.35 1.29
CA GLU A 362 -14.74 16.02 1.02
C GLU A 362 -15.41 15.42 2.27
N SER A 363 -14.76 15.52 3.44
CA SER A 363 -15.31 15.07 4.71
C SER A 363 -16.62 15.78 5.03
N SER A 364 -16.71 17.09 4.80
CA SER A 364 -17.94 17.85 5.02
C SER A 364 -19.05 17.48 4.03
N ALA A 365 -18.71 17.18 2.78
CA ALA A 365 -19.65 16.73 1.77
C ALA A 365 -20.21 15.34 2.11
N HIS A 366 -19.32 14.38 2.40
CA HIS A 366 -19.69 13.02 2.79
C HIS A 366 -20.57 13.00 4.05
N SER A 367 -20.26 13.80 5.07
CA SER A 367 -21.11 13.92 6.26
C SER A 367 -22.52 14.39 5.94
N LYS A 368 -22.66 15.39 5.04
CA LYS A 368 -23.99 15.88 4.60
C LYS A 368 -24.76 14.83 3.82
N ASP A 369 -24.09 14.05 2.98
CA ASP A 369 -24.71 12.95 2.25
C ASP A 369 -25.23 11.88 3.23
N VAL A 370 -24.41 11.49 4.22
CA VAL A 370 -24.80 10.53 5.26
C VAL A 370 -25.96 11.07 6.11
N GLU A 371 -25.93 12.34 6.52
CA GLU A 371 -27.02 12.97 7.28
C GLU A 371 -28.32 12.98 6.47
N TRP A 372 -28.26 13.36 5.19
CA TRP A 372 -29.42 13.40 4.31
C TRP A 372 -30.00 12.00 4.09
N ILE A 373 -29.18 11.00 3.76
CA ILE A 373 -29.64 9.62 3.58
C ILE A 373 -30.25 9.11 4.89
N SER A 374 -29.58 9.34 6.02
CA SER A 374 -30.05 8.89 7.33
C SER A 374 -31.41 9.46 7.70
N LYS A 375 -31.62 10.76 7.45
CA LYS A 375 -32.90 11.42 7.65
C LYS A 375 -34.00 10.79 6.79
N ASN A 376 -33.74 10.62 5.49
CA ASN A 376 -34.74 10.07 4.56
C ASN A 376 -35.05 8.60 4.82
N LEU A 377 -34.07 7.79 5.24
CA LEU A 377 -34.32 6.40 5.66
C LEU A 377 -35.32 6.33 6.83
N LYS A 378 -35.22 7.25 7.80
CA LYS A 378 -36.14 7.34 8.95
C LYS A 378 -37.50 7.90 8.56
N GLU A 379 -37.53 9.03 7.86
CA GLU A 379 -38.79 9.71 7.50
C GLU A 379 -39.69 8.89 6.56
N ASN A 380 -39.11 7.96 5.81
CA ASN A 380 -39.84 7.09 4.89
C ASN A 380 -40.04 5.67 5.44
N ASP A 381 -39.75 5.42 6.72
CA ASP A 381 -39.90 4.11 7.38
C ASP A 381 -39.30 2.97 6.52
N VAL A 382 -38.03 3.12 6.13
CA VAL A 382 -37.32 2.08 5.37
C VAL A 382 -36.99 0.91 6.30
N GLU A 383 -37.19 -0.31 5.81
CA GLU A 383 -36.82 -1.53 6.53
C GLU A 383 -35.32 -1.53 6.85
N ASP A 384 -34.98 -1.88 8.10
CA ASP A 384 -33.61 -1.89 8.64
C ASP A 384 -32.91 -0.50 8.67
N ALA A 385 -33.68 0.60 8.64
CA ALA A 385 -33.12 1.96 8.61
C ALA A 385 -32.08 2.23 9.69
N ASP A 386 -32.31 1.84 10.95
CA ASP A 386 -31.35 2.09 12.03
C ASP A 386 -30.03 1.32 11.86
N ASP A 387 -30.07 0.10 11.31
CA ASP A 387 -28.85 -0.69 10.99
C ASP A 387 -28.06 -0.03 9.85
N LEU A 388 -28.75 0.35 8.77
CA LEU A 388 -28.14 1.07 7.64
C LEU A 388 -27.51 2.39 8.10
N ILE A 389 -28.19 3.15 8.95
CA ILE A 389 -27.70 4.42 9.49
C ILE A 389 -26.46 4.21 10.37
N SER A 390 -26.46 3.16 11.21
CA SER A 390 -25.29 2.80 12.01
C SER A 390 -24.08 2.54 11.13
N LYS A 391 -24.25 1.74 10.07
CA LYS A 391 -23.19 1.44 9.09
C LYS A 391 -22.74 2.70 8.35
N LEU A 392 -23.68 3.49 7.80
CA LEU A 392 -23.41 4.73 7.07
C LEU A 392 -22.55 5.73 7.87
N LYS A 393 -22.81 5.89 9.16
CA LYS A 393 -22.03 6.79 10.04
C LYS A 393 -20.56 6.42 10.17
N THR A 394 -20.21 5.16 9.89
CA THR A 394 -18.82 4.67 9.93
C THR A 394 -18.17 4.63 8.54
N THR A 395 -18.96 4.85 7.47
CA THR A 395 -18.43 4.87 6.10
C THR A 395 -17.57 6.09 5.85
N LYS A 396 -16.64 5.94 4.92
CA LYS A 396 -15.88 7.03 4.33
C LYS A 396 -16.13 7.02 2.83
N SER A 397 -16.07 8.18 2.19
CA SER A 397 -16.07 8.19 0.73
C SER A 397 -14.80 7.51 0.21
N SER A 398 -14.87 6.91 -0.98
CA SER A 398 -13.69 6.33 -1.63
C SER A 398 -12.55 7.34 -1.79
N TYR A 399 -12.89 8.64 -1.96
CA TYR A 399 -11.87 9.68 -2.05
C TYR A 399 -11.17 9.87 -0.71
N MET A 400 -11.92 9.95 0.38
CA MET A 400 -11.34 10.03 1.73
C MET A 400 -10.42 8.84 1.99
N ILE A 401 -10.83 7.61 1.70
CA ILE A 401 -10.00 6.41 1.91
C ILE A 401 -8.67 6.52 1.15
N ALA A 402 -8.71 6.96 -0.12
CA ALA A 402 -7.51 7.19 -0.91
C ALA A 402 -6.62 8.29 -0.32
N MET A 403 -7.20 9.42 0.09
CA MET A 403 -6.49 10.53 0.72
C MET A 403 -5.83 10.12 2.04
N GLN A 404 -6.52 9.33 2.87
CA GLN A 404 -5.99 8.82 4.14
C GLN A 404 -4.78 7.91 3.91
N SER A 405 -4.86 7.00 2.94
CA SER A 405 -3.73 6.16 2.53
C SER A 405 -2.55 7.01 2.03
N GLU A 406 -2.82 8.07 1.27
CA GLU A 406 -1.78 8.97 0.77
C GLU A 406 -1.09 9.74 1.91
N PHE A 407 -1.86 10.25 2.87
CA PHE A 407 -1.35 10.89 4.07
C PHE A 407 -0.47 9.95 4.91
N GLU A 408 -0.93 8.72 5.14
CA GLU A 408 -0.17 7.70 5.89
C GLU A 408 1.15 7.38 5.17
N LYS A 409 1.14 7.24 3.85
CA LYS A 409 2.37 7.03 3.05
C LYS A 409 3.30 8.25 3.07
N ALA A 410 2.75 9.46 3.03
CA ALA A 410 3.55 10.69 2.97
C ALA A 410 4.15 11.07 4.33
N THR A 411 3.46 10.81 5.42
CA THR A 411 3.86 11.25 6.78
C THR A 411 4.41 10.11 7.63
N GLY A 412 3.94 8.88 7.40
CA GLY A 412 4.10 7.72 8.29
C GLY A 412 3.31 7.79 9.59
N LEU A 413 2.42 8.77 9.74
CA LEU A 413 1.45 8.81 10.83
C LEU A 413 0.18 8.08 10.40
N GLU A 414 -0.45 7.34 11.31
CA GLU A 414 -1.82 6.86 11.09
C GLU A 414 -2.74 8.06 10.84
N PHE A 415 -3.68 7.91 9.90
CA PHE A 415 -4.60 9.00 9.62
C PHE A 415 -5.54 9.28 10.80
N SER A 416 -5.50 10.51 11.31
CA SER A 416 -6.48 11.08 12.22
C SER A 416 -6.57 12.60 11.98
N LEU A 417 -7.68 13.22 12.38
CA LEU A 417 -7.81 14.69 12.29
C LEU A 417 -6.74 15.39 13.15
N GLU A 418 -6.38 14.80 14.29
CA GLU A 418 -5.30 15.31 15.16
C GLU A 418 -3.94 15.27 14.44
N ASN A 419 -3.60 14.15 13.80
CA ASN A 419 -2.36 14.04 13.03
C ASN A 419 -2.37 14.95 11.80
N LEU A 420 -3.53 15.16 11.18
CA LEU A 420 -3.70 16.10 10.08
C LEU A 420 -3.40 17.54 10.53
N GLU A 421 -3.95 17.99 11.66
CA GLU A 421 -3.64 19.31 12.25
C GLU A 421 -2.19 19.41 12.69
N ARG A 422 -1.62 18.36 13.28
CA ARG A 422 -0.21 18.31 13.69
C ARG A 422 0.73 18.59 12.52
N VAL A 423 0.48 17.99 11.35
CA VAL A 423 1.29 18.23 10.15
C VAL A 423 1.08 19.64 9.60
N LYS A 424 -0.16 20.15 9.61
CA LYS A 424 -0.46 21.55 9.25
C LYS A 424 0.33 22.54 10.10
N HIS A 425 0.28 22.40 11.42
CA HIS A 425 1.02 23.25 12.35
C HIS A 425 2.54 23.14 12.19
N ALA A 426 3.06 21.96 11.84
CA ALA A 426 4.48 21.81 11.54
C ALA A 426 4.90 22.63 10.32
N PHE A 427 4.10 22.63 9.24
CA PHE A 427 4.36 23.47 8.06
C PHE A 427 4.25 24.97 8.33
N GLU A 428 3.33 25.38 9.21
CA GLU A 428 3.18 26.76 9.65
C GLU A 428 4.37 27.22 10.51
N SER A 429 4.94 26.31 11.32
CA SER A 429 6.03 26.61 12.25
C SER A 429 7.42 26.58 11.60
N ASP A 430 7.72 25.52 10.83
CA ASP A 430 9.00 25.33 10.14
C ASP A 430 8.78 24.53 8.85
N THR A 431 8.56 25.26 7.77
CA THR A 431 8.27 24.69 6.46
C THR A 431 9.38 23.76 5.96
N SER A 432 10.66 24.09 6.21
CA SER A 432 11.79 23.29 5.75
C SER A 432 11.90 21.97 6.50
N LYS A 433 11.75 22.00 7.84
CA LYS A 433 11.76 20.79 8.67
C LYS A 433 10.56 19.89 8.38
N ALA A 434 9.38 20.48 8.21
CA ALA A 434 8.17 19.74 7.85
C ALA A 434 8.30 19.05 6.47
N ALA A 435 8.79 19.78 5.46
CA ALA A 435 9.03 19.21 4.14
C ALA A 435 10.08 18.09 4.17
N ALA A 436 11.13 18.22 5.01
CA ALA A 436 12.13 17.19 5.18
C ALA A 436 11.61 15.91 5.86
N ALA A 437 10.54 16.00 6.65
CA ALA A 437 9.91 14.86 7.33
C ALA A 437 8.86 14.14 6.46
N LEU A 438 8.34 14.77 5.40
CA LEU A 438 7.48 14.11 4.41
C LEU A 438 8.28 13.17 3.51
N LYS A 439 7.62 12.15 2.97
CA LYS A 439 8.12 11.36 1.83
C LYS A 439 8.62 12.30 0.73
N ASP A 440 9.78 11.96 0.16
CA ASP A 440 10.35 12.76 -0.91
C ASP A 440 9.49 12.70 -2.17
N THR A 441 9.30 13.85 -2.81
CA THR A 441 8.61 14.00 -4.10
C THR A 441 9.58 14.38 -5.22
N ASP A 442 10.84 14.58 -4.89
CA ASP A 442 11.94 14.78 -5.84
C ASP A 442 12.72 13.47 -6.04
N SER A 443 13.43 13.40 -7.16
CA SER A 443 14.21 12.22 -7.57
C SER A 443 15.69 12.51 -7.37
N VAL A 444 16.44 11.56 -6.83
CA VAL A 444 17.91 11.67 -6.80
C VAL A 444 18.43 11.46 -8.21
N ILE A 445 19.06 12.49 -8.78
CA ILE A 445 19.60 12.48 -10.15
C ILE A 445 21.11 12.27 -10.21
N ALA A 446 21.82 12.54 -9.11
CA ALA A 446 23.24 12.30 -9.01
C ALA A 446 23.65 12.07 -7.55
N MET A 447 24.79 11.41 -7.36
CA MET A 447 25.37 11.17 -6.04
C MET A 447 26.90 11.26 -6.07
N LYS A 448 27.52 11.68 -4.97
CA LYS A 448 28.97 11.85 -4.84
C LYS A 448 29.48 11.32 -3.52
N LEU A 449 30.57 10.54 -3.55
CA LEU A 449 31.26 10.07 -2.36
C LEU A 449 32.20 11.16 -1.84
N ASN A 450 32.01 11.54 -0.58
CA ASN A 450 32.80 12.55 0.10
C ASN A 450 34.07 11.94 0.72
N LYS A 451 35.08 12.77 0.95
CA LYS A 451 36.37 12.34 1.55
C LYS A 451 36.21 11.74 2.96
N ASN A 452 35.19 12.17 3.70
CA ASN A 452 34.84 11.64 5.03
C ASN A 452 34.05 10.31 4.97
N GLY A 453 33.72 9.82 3.77
CA GLY A 453 32.97 8.58 3.56
C GLY A 453 31.45 8.74 3.52
N THR A 454 30.89 9.94 3.73
CA THR A 454 29.47 10.21 3.50
C THR A 454 29.18 10.36 2.01
N ILE A 455 27.90 10.40 1.65
CA ILE A 455 27.46 10.51 0.26
C ILE A 455 26.57 11.73 0.14
N THR A 456 26.90 12.65 -0.76
CA THR A 456 26.01 13.76 -1.14
C THR A 456 25.07 13.29 -2.23
N LEU A 457 23.77 13.39 -1.98
CA LEU A 457 22.70 13.14 -2.96
C LEU A 457 22.24 14.48 -3.54
N LYS A 458 22.09 14.54 -4.86
CA LYS A 458 21.55 15.69 -5.58
C LYS A 458 20.21 15.34 -6.20
N PHE A 459 19.20 16.14 -5.89
CA PHE A 459 17.83 15.93 -6.33
C PHE A 459 17.50 16.75 -7.59
N ASP A 460 16.52 16.31 -8.37
CA ASP A 460 16.00 17.05 -9.54
C ASP A 460 15.40 18.40 -9.14
N SER A 461 14.94 18.54 -7.89
CA SER A 461 14.52 19.82 -7.28
C SER A 461 15.64 20.84 -7.05
N GLY A 462 16.90 20.46 -7.24
CA GLY A 462 18.08 21.26 -6.91
C GLY A 462 18.55 21.15 -5.45
N ARG A 463 17.81 20.45 -4.60
CA ARG A 463 18.22 20.15 -3.22
C ARG A 463 19.44 19.21 -3.21
N GLU A 464 20.32 19.41 -2.23
CA GLU A 464 21.36 18.45 -1.89
C GLU A 464 21.19 17.95 -0.45
N LEU A 465 21.49 16.66 -0.23
CA LEU A 465 21.42 16.02 1.08
C LEU A 465 22.64 15.14 1.30
N GLU A 466 23.37 15.37 2.39
CA GLU A 466 24.43 14.47 2.81
C GLU A 466 23.82 13.31 3.62
N VAL A 467 24.08 12.09 3.19
CA VAL A 467 23.64 10.85 3.86
C VAL A 467 24.85 10.04 4.30
N LYS A 468 24.69 9.36 5.43
CA LYS A 468 25.74 8.51 6.02
C LYS A 468 25.97 7.25 5.20
N GLU A 469 24.88 6.63 4.72
CA GLU A 469 24.87 5.28 4.17
C GLU A 469 23.79 5.18 3.09
N ILE A 470 24.02 4.28 2.12
CA ILE A 470 23.05 3.91 1.09
C ILE A 470 22.75 2.42 1.18
N TYR A 471 21.54 2.06 0.78
CA TYR A 471 21.03 0.70 0.80
C TYR A 471 20.62 0.28 -0.60
N ASN A 472 20.88 -0.96 -0.98
CA ASN A 472 20.48 -1.55 -2.24
C ASN A 472 19.27 -2.46 -2.05
N ASP A 473 18.29 -2.33 -2.94
CA ASP A 473 17.15 -3.24 -3.00
C ASP A 473 17.59 -4.62 -3.51
N THR A 474 17.39 -5.64 -2.69
CA THR A 474 17.72 -7.03 -3.04
C THR A 474 16.72 -7.65 -4.04
N GLY A 475 15.60 -6.97 -4.29
CA GLY A 475 14.53 -7.41 -5.19
C GLY A 475 13.57 -8.43 -4.57
N LYS A 476 13.82 -8.87 -3.33
CA LYS A 476 13.02 -9.83 -2.57
C LYS A 476 13.02 -9.50 -1.08
N LEU A 477 12.21 -10.20 -0.30
CA LEU A 477 12.24 -10.11 1.16
C LEU A 477 13.56 -10.67 1.71
N ILE A 478 14.07 -10.05 2.77
CA ILE A 478 15.22 -10.54 3.52
C ILE A 478 14.72 -11.67 4.42
N SER A 479 15.10 -12.90 4.10
CA SER A 479 14.83 -14.08 4.92
C SER A 479 16.11 -14.61 5.56
N LYS A 480 15.91 -15.39 6.62
CA LYS A 480 16.98 -15.95 7.46
C LYS A 480 17.41 -17.36 7.02
N ASP A 481 16.59 -18.03 6.23
CA ASP A 481 16.80 -19.38 5.74
C ASP A 481 16.05 -19.67 4.43
N ASP A 482 16.45 -20.74 3.75
CA ASP A 482 15.88 -21.19 2.47
C ASP A 482 14.41 -21.62 2.54
N LYS A 483 13.84 -21.68 3.75
CA LYS A 483 12.45 -22.09 4.01
C LYS A 483 11.53 -20.89 4.26
N ASP A 484 12.07 -19.67 4.21
CA ASP A 484 11.36 -18.44 4.55
C ASP A 484 10.65 -18.50 5.91
N SER A 485 11.19 -19.27 6.87
CA SER A 485 10.55 -19.48 8.17
C SER A 485 10.66 -18.31 9.13
N LYS A 486 11.43 -17.31 8.75
CA LYS A 486 11.70 -16.12 9.53
C LYS A 486 11.89 -14.97 8.56
N ARG A 487 11.32 -13.84 8.92
CA ARG A 487 11.50 -12.57 8.23
C ARG A 487 12.47 -11.69 8.98
N ALA A 488 13.29 -10.95 8.24
CA ALA A 488 14.15 -9.94 8.83
C ALA A 488 13.88 -8.56 8.23
N SER A 489 13.98 -7.54 9.07
CA SER A 489 14.06 -6.14 8.64
C SER A 489 15.26 -5.46 9.27
N ILE A 490 15.82 -4.47 8.59
CA ILE A 490 16.87 -3.64 9.18
C ILE A 490 16.29 -2.89 10.39
N ASN A 491 16.96 -3.00 11.55
CA ASN A 491 16.64 -2.20 12.72
C ASN A 491 17.40 -0.86 12.66
N LEU A 492 16.76 0.15 12.07
CA LEU A 492 17.34 1.49 11.95
C LEU A 492 17.45 2.23 13.29
N ASP A 493 16.53 1.97 14.22
CA ASP A 493 16.51 2.63 15.53
C ASP A 493 17.70 2.23 16.40
N ALA A 494 18.15 0.97 16.28
CA ALA A 494 19.32 0.45 16.98
C ALA A 494 20.58 1.31 16.75
N LYS A 495 20.69 2.00 15.61
CA LYS A 495 21.83 2.88 15.30
C LYS A 495 21.94 4.08 16.23
N SER A 496 20.81 4.55 16.77
CA SER A 496 20.74 5.66 17.72
C SER A 496 20.67 5.22 19.18
N MET A 497 20.44 3.93 19.45
CA MET A 497 20.34 3.41 20.81
C MET A 497 21.71 3.40 21.50
N ASN A 498 21.73 3.79 22.77
CA ASN A 498 22.91 3.61 23.62
C ASN A 498 23.04 2.15 24.08
N ASP A 499 24.17 1.82 24.72
CA ASP A 499 24.44 0.46 25.21
C ASP A 499 23.32 -0.07 26.13
N VAL A 500 22.76 0.75 27.02
CA VAL A 500 21.70 0.32 27.94
C VAL A 500 20.43 -0.04 27.17
N GLU A 501 20.05 0.76 26.18
CA GLU A 501 18.88 0.54 25.35
C GLU A 501 19.03 -0.72 24.48
N LEU A 502 20.19 -0.90 23.85
CA LEU A 502 20.47 -2.09 23.03
C LEU A 502 20.40 -3.38 23.85
N ASN A 503 20.91 -3.37 25.08
CA ASN A 503 20.89 -4.54 25.96
C ASN A 503 19.53 -4.82 26.60
N ARG A 504 18.51 -3.99 26.36
CA ARG A 504 17.11 -4.24 26.76
C ARG A 504 16.28 -4.91 25.66
N LEU A 505 16.77 -4.93 24.42
CA LEU A 505 16.11 -5.61 23.32
C LEU A 505 16.07 -7.13 23.56
N ASP A 506 15.01 -7.81 23.12
CA ASP A 506 14.99 -9.28 23.20
C ASP A 506 15.94 -9.86 22.15
N PHE A 507 17.05 -10.45 22.61
CA PHE A 507 18.05 -11.08 21.76
C PHE A 507 17.52 -12.26 20.94
N LYS A 508 16.31 -12.76 21.22
CA LYS A 508 15.61 -13.71 20.33
C LYS A 508 15.10 -13.02 19.06
N GLU A 509 14.62 -11.79 19.19
CA GLU A 509 13.92 -11.00 18.17
C GLU A 509 14.85 -10.04 17.42
N ILE A 510 16.12 -9.96 17.83
CA ILE A 510 17.14 -9.24 17.07
C ILE A 510 18.30 -10.14 16.67
N GLY A 511 18.95 -9.80 15.57
CA GLY A 511 20.05 -10.59 15.04
C GLY A 511 20.99 -9.82 14.13
N ILE A 512 21.97 -10.55 13.59
CA ILE A 512 22.97 -10.02 12.67
C ILE A 512 23.09 -10.93 11.46
N LYS A 513 23.46 -10.35 10.32
CA LYS A 513 23.82 -11.11 9.12
C LYS A 513 25.30 -11.54 9.23
N GLN A 514 25.56 -12.84 9.10
CA GLN A 514 26.89 -13.41 8.92
C GLN A 514 26.87 -14.17 7.60
N ASP A 515 27.74 -13.79 6.67
CA ASP A 515 27.70 -14.24 5.29
C ASP A 515 26.30 -13.97 4.69
N ASP A 516 25.59 -15.03 4.27
CA ASP A 516 24.22 -14.96 3.74
C ASP A 516 23.14 -15.36 4.73
N LYS A 517 23.50 -15.64 5.98
CA LYS A 517 22.58 -16.10 7.02
C LYS A 517 22.39 -15.04 8.09
N ILE A 518 21.15 -14.71 8.41
CA ILE A 518 20.84 -13.95 9.62
C ILE A 518 20.82 -14.92 10.80
N SER A 519 21.35 -14.55 11.96
CA SER A 519 21.31 -15.36 13.19
C SER A 519 20.86 -14.47 14.34
N SER A 520 19.97 -14.96 15.20
CA SER A 520 19.52 -14.15 16.35
C SER A 520 20.67 -14.03 17.34
N LEU A 521 20.70 -12.92 18.08
CA LEU A 521 21.73 -12.71 19.09
C LEU A 521 21.70 -13.82 20.15
N LYS A 522 20.52 -14.34 20.49
CA LYS A 522 20.39 -15.50 21.38
C LYS A 522 20.99 -16.77 20.78
N GLU A 523 20.72 -17.09 19.51
CA GLU A 523 21.31 -18.26 18.83
C GLU A 523 22.84 -18.18 18.81
N LEU A 524 23.41 -16.97 18.76
CA LEU A 524 24.85 -16.72 18.79
C LEU A 524 25.45 -16.76 20.21
N GLY A 525 24.64 -16.87 21.26
CA GLY A 525 25.09 -16.78 22.65
C GLY A 525 25.57 -15.37 23.00
N ALA A 526 24.92 -14.33 22.46
CA ALA A 526 25.23 -12.94 22.79
C ALA A 526 24.83 -12.64 24.24
N LYS A 527 25.75 -12.02 24.97
CA LYS A 527 25.56 -11.53 26.34
C LYS A 527 25.37 -10.03 26.39
N LEU A 528 26.00 -9.30 25.47
CA LEU A 528 25.88 -7.84 25.41
C LEU A 528 26.07 -7.30 24.00
N VAL A 529 25.54 -6.11 23.77
CA VAL A 529 25.74 -5.29 22.56
C VAL A 529 26.30 -3.93 22.98
N LYS A 530 27.31 -3.44 22.27
CA LYS A 530 27.80 -2.06 22.37
C LYS A 530 27.61 -1.32 21.07
N ASN A 531 27.14 -0.08 21.14
CA ASN A 531 27.10 0.80 19.98
C ASN A 531 28.47 1.47 19.81
N LEU A 532 29.16 1.13 18.73
CA LEU A 532 30.43 1.75 18.32
C LEU A 532 30.24 2.69 17.13
N SER A 533 29.00 3.05 16.81
CA SER A 533 28.68 3.93 15.70
C SER A 533 29.17 5.34 15.96
N ASP A 534 29.67 5.98 14.92
CA ASP A 534 30.03 7.39 14.93
C ASP A 534 29.17 8.16 13.91
N LYS A 535 29.50 9.44 13.70
CA LYS A 535 28.79 10.32 12.75
C LYS A 535 28.83 9.78 11.31
N PHE A 536 29.82 8.96 10.95
CA PHE A 536 30.14 8.56 9.57
C PHE A 536 29.88 7.07 9.30
N THR A 537 29.94 6.21 10.31
CA THR A 537 29.80 4.77 10.15
C THR A 537 28.94 4.14 11.26
N SER A 538 28.07 3.20 10.89
CA SER A 538 27.32 2.40 11.87
C SER A 538 28.09 1.11 12.17
N LYS A 539 28.31 0.82 13.46
CA LYS A 539 29.13 -0.30 13.94
C LYS A 539 28.66 -0.75 15.32
N PHE A 540 28.52 -2.05 15.50
CA PHE A 540 28.15 -2.67 16.78
C PHE A 540 29.13 -3.76 17.15
N LEU A 541 29.37 -3.92 18.45
CA LEU A 541 30.15 -5.01 19.01
C LEU A 541 29.24 -5.92 19.84
N ILE A 542 29.12 -7.17 19.42
CA ILE A 542 28.36 -8.22 20.10
C ILE A 542 29.35 -9.02 20.95
N GLY A 543 29.22 -8.97 22.27
CA GLY A 543 30.00 -9.81 23.19
C GLY A 543 29.29 -11.13 23.45
N LEU A 544 29.99 -12.25 23.28
CA LEU A 544 29.45 -13.60 23.41
C LEU A 544 29.79 -14.23 24.78
N GLU A 545 29.01 -15.22 25.19
CA GLU A 545 29.21 -15.96 26.45
C GLU A 545 30.56 -16.65 26.55
N ASN A 546 31.11 -17.09 25.42
CA ASN A 546 32.42 -17.75 25.34
C ASN A 546 33.62 -16.75 25.39
N GLY A 547 33.37 -15.47 25.69
CA GLY A 547 34.38 -14.42 25.76
C GLY A 547 34.84 -13.87 24.41
N LYS A 548 34.36 -14.41 23.29
CA LYS A 548 34.61 -13.85 21.95
C LYS A 548 33.69 -12.66 21.68
N SER A 549 34.00 -11.92 20.62
CA SER A 549 33.13 -10.85 20.13
C SER A 549 32.99 -10.88 18.62
N ILE A 550 31.84 -10.39 18.15
CA ILE A 550 31.53 -10.21 16.73
C ILE A 550 31.30 -8.72 16.49
N THR A 551 31.89 -8.19 15.42
CA THR A 551 31.55 -6.84 14.95
C THR A 551 30.58 -6.94 13.79
N THR A 552 29.50 -6.16 13.83
CA THR A 552 28.56 -6.01 12.73
C THR A 552 28.35 -4.54 12.39
N LYS A 553 27.82 -4.26 11.20
CA LYS A 553 27.39 -2.91 10.79
C LYS A 553 25.89 -2.69 10.94
N GLU A 554 25.12 -3.77 10.96
CA GLU A 554 23.66 -3.76 10.99
C GLU A 554 23.14 -4.76 12.03
N ILE A 555 22.06 -4.36 12.71
CA ILE A 555 21.21 -5.23 13.52
C ILE A 555 19.89 -5.35 12.76
N TYR A 556 19.34 -6.56 12.75
CA TYR A 556 18.07 -6.87 12.11
C TYR A 556 17.04 -7.21 13.18
N ASN A 557 15.80 -6.76 12.99
CA ASN A 557 14.65 -7.35 13.67
C ASN A 557 14.35 -8.71 13.02
N ILE A 558 13.89 -9.67 13.81
CA ILE A 558 13.55 -11.02 13.39
C ILE A 558 12.11 -11.30 13.81
N THR A 559 11.26 -11.49 12.82
CA THR A 559 9.93 -12.06 13.00
C THR A 559 10.01 -13.54 12.69
N TYR A 560 9.65 -14.39 13.66
CA TYR A 560 9.55 -15.82 13.45
C TYR A 560 8.19 -16.08 12.85
N LEU A 561 8.18 -16.65 11.64
CA LEU A 561 6.93 -17.10 11.05
C LEU A 561 6.62 -18.46 11.64
N GLU A 562 5.35 -18.72 11.94
CA GLU A 562 4.93 -20.06 12.29
C GLU A 562 5.10 -20.93 11.05
N ASN A 563 6.25 -21.63 11.01
CA ASN A 563 6.54 -22.65 10.02
C ASN A 563 5.43 -23.69 10.06
N ASP A 564 4.79 -23.84 8.92
CA ASP A 564 3.52 -24.52 8.76
C ASP A 564 2.41 -23.72 9.41
N LEU A 565 1.33 -23.54 8.65
CA LEU A 565 0.04 -23.19 9.22
C LEU A 565 -0.29 -24.26 10.29
N LYS A 566 0.20 -24.10 11.52
CA LYS A 566 -0.14 -24.93 12.66
C LYS A 566 -1.40 -24.33 13.23
N PHE A 567 -2.44 -24.50 12.46
CA PHE A 567 -3.77 -24.25 12.94
C PHE A 567 -3.97 -25.03 14.23
N LYS A 568 -4.79 -24.50 15.12
CA LYS A 568 -5.25 -25.26 16.28
C LYS A 568 -5.82 -26.61 15.77
N GLU A 569 -5.37 -27.71 16.37
CA GLU A 569 -6.02 -29.01 16.18
C GLU A 569 -7.46 -28.87 16.66
N LEU A 570 -8.36 -28.63 15.71
CA LEU A 570 -9.80 -28.59 15.92
C LEU A 570 -10.35 -29.95 15.52
N SER A 571 -11.46 -30.36 16.14
CA SER A 571 -11.95 -31.72 16.02
C SER A 571 -12.34 -32.03 14.56
N SER A 572 -12.29 -33.30 14.15
CA SER A 572 -12.74 -33.71 12.81
C SER A 572 -14.21 -33.36 12.50
N LYS A 573 -14.99 -33.00 13.53
CA LYS A 573 -16.37 -32.50 13.40
C LYS A 573 -16.45 -31.04 12.94
N ASP A 574 -15.36 -30.29 13.08
CA ASP A 574 -15.27 -28.87 12.73
C ASP A 574 -14.71 -28.65 11.31
N ARG A 575 -14.46 -29.74 10.57
CA ARG A 575 -13.95 -29.67 9.19
C ARG A 575 -14.96 -29.00 8.27
N LEU A 576 -14.46 -28.00 7.54
CA LEU A 576 -15.12 -27.21 6.53
C LEU A 576 -14.76 -27.70 5.12
N TYR A 577 -15.73 -27.59 4.24
CA TYR A 577 -15.68 -27.96 2.84
C TYR A 577 -16.04 -26.77 1.96
N LYS A 578 -15.54 -26.79 0.71
CA LYS A 578 -15.95 -25.85 -0.32
C LYS A 578 -17.44 -26.01 -0.61
N LYS A 579 -18.09 -24.90 -0.97
CA LYS A 579 -19.47 -24.94 -1.47
C LYS A 579 -19.52 -25.82 -2.71
N VAL A 580 -20.28 -26.91 -2.64
CA VAL A 580 -20.56 -27.76 -3.82
C VAL A 580 -21.84 -27.22 -4.45
N ASP A 581 -21.75 -26.66 -5.66
CA ASP A 581 -22.94 -26.32 -6.45
C ASP A 581 -23.43 -27.62 -7.10
N THR A 582 -24.44 -28.26 -6.52
CA THR A 582 -24.98 -29.55 -6.99
C THR A 582 -25.92 -29.42 -8.19
N ARG A 583 -25.88 -28.29 -8.91
CA ARG A 583 -26.62 -28.10 -10.16
C ARG A 583 -25.79 -28.63 -11.33
N VAL A 584 -25.92 -29.94 -11.58
CA VAL A 584 -25.54 -30.61 -12.82
C VAL A 584 -26.78 -30.81 -13.68
#